data_AF-A0A971L5S0-F1
#
_entry.id   AF-A0A971L5S0-F1
#
_cell.length_a   1.000
_cell.length_b   1.000
_cell.length_c   1.000
_cell.angle_alpha   90.00
_cell.angle_beta   90.00
_cell.angle_gamma   90.00
#
_symmetry.space_group_name_H-M   'P 1'
#
loop_
_entity.id
_entity.type
_entity.pdbx_description
1 polymer ?
#
loop_
_entity_poly.entity_id
_entity_poly.type
_entity_poly.pdbx_seq_one_letter_code
_entity_poly.pdbx_strand_id
1 'polypeptide(L)'
;MKHNCPRCGTVLEAGAVYCSNCGGQIAPHPGEERTVTPAQKSNPGQEGYETPDLPLAATLTKATFGVRLLAYIVDVIILTAIQMLFAAISPDVALVTNVIVTAAYFTIMVGRDGQTFGKKFMGIKIITADGNVPSYGKAFIRHIGQIISALILGLGYLLILFDKQSQALHDKIAGTYVVKAPRTF
;
A
#
# COMPACT_ATOMS: atom_id res chain seq x y z
N MET A 1 20.06 8.82 14.22
CA MET A 1 20.98 9.27 13.16
C MET A 1 20.19 9.39 11.87
N LYS A 2 20.29 10.52 11.16
CA LYS A 2 19.67 10.70 9.84
C LYS A 2 20.46 9.86 8.83
N HIS A 3 19.79 9.07 8.01
CA HIS A 3 20.41 8.23 6.99
C HIS A 3 19.74 8.50 5.64
N ASN A 4 20.46 8.23 4.55
CA ASN A 4 19.96 8.50 3.21
C ASN A 4 19.18 7.29 2.67
N CYS A 5 18.12 7.55 1.91
CA CYS A 5 17.39 6.51 1.21
C CYS A 5 18.30 5.84 0.16
N PRO A 6 18.43 4.50 0.15
CA PRO A 6 19.28 3.79 -0.83
C PRO A 6 18.75 3.88 -2.27
N ARG A 7 17.47 4.21 -2.46
CA ARG A 7 16.82 4.29 -3.77
C ARG A 7 16.88 5.68 -4.40
N CYS A 8 16.85 6.75 -3.61
CA CYS A 8 16.76 8.12 -4.14
C CYS A 8 17.65 9.16 -3.45
N GLY A 9 18.41 8.78 -2.42
CA GLY A 9 19.36 9.66 -1.74
C GLY A 9 18.76 10.67 -0.76
N THR A 10 17.43 10.79 -0.66
CA THR A 10 16.78 11.73 0.28
C THR A 10 17.11 11.37 1.73
N VAL A 11 17.35 12.40 2.55
CA VAL A 11 17.61 12.27 3.98
C VAL A 11 16.32 11.87 4.71
N LEU A 12 16.39 10.84 5.54
CA LEU A 12 15.24 10.26 6.24
C LEU A 12 15.22 10.64 7.72
N GLU A 13 14.01 10.81 8.24
CA GLU A 13 13.76 10.92 9.68
C GLU A 13 14.09 9.62 10.41
N ALA A 14 14.46 9.72 11.68
CA ALA A 14 14.76 8.54 12.49
C ALA A 14 13.51 7.65 12.64
N GLY A 15 13.64 6.36 12.27
CA GLY A 15 12.52 5.41 12.34
C GLY A 15 11.56 5.43 11.15
N ALA A 16 11.88 6.14 10.06
CA ALA A 16 11.08 6.09 8.84
C ALA A 16 11.02 4.67 8.26
N VAL A 17 9.82 4.08 8.21
CA VAL A 17 9.58 2.77 7.58
C VAL A 17 9.58 2.89 6.05
N TYR A 18 9.09 4.03 5.54
CA TYR A 18 9.02 4.33 4.11
C TYR A 18 9.64 5.70 3.81
N CYS A 19 10.29 5.81 2.65
CA CYS A 19 10.86 7.05 2.14
C CYS A 19 9.77 8.04 1.75
N SER A 20 9.90 9.28 2.21
CA SER A 20 9.01 10.40 1.86
C SER A 20 9.23 10.97 0.46
N ASN A 21 10.26 10.58 -0.27
CA ASN A 21 10.47 11.03 -1.65
C ASN A 21 10.09 9.94 -2.67
N CYS A 22 10.76 8.79 -2.62
CA CYS A 22 10.53 7.73 -3.60
C CYS A 22 9.52 6.65 -3.17
N GLY A 23 8.99 6.72 -1.94
CA GLY A 23 8.06 5.72 -1.41
C GLY A 23 8.68 4.34 -1.14
N GLY A 24 10.00 4.18 -1.27
CA GLY A 24 10.71 2.92 -1.03
C GLY A 24 10.70 2.53 0.45
N GLN A 25 10.71 1.24 0.76
CA GLN A 25 10.86 0.75 2.13
C GLN A 25 12.31 0.95 2.61
N ILE A 26 12.48 1.37 3.86
CA ILE A 26 13.76 1.76 4.44
C ILE A 26 14.17 0.84 5.58
N ALA A 27 13.22 0.51 6.46
CA ALA A 27 13.47 -0.44 7.55
C ALA A 27 13.37 -1.88 7.01
N PRO A 28 14.37 -2.73 7.27
CA PRO A 28 14.17 -4.18 7.16
C PRO A 28 13.10 -4.61 8.15
N HIS A 29 12.48 -5.76 7.89
CA HIS A 29 11.51 -6.37 8.79
C HIS A 29 12.01 -6.37 10.25
N PRO A 30 11.13 -6.25 11.26
CA PRO A 30 11.50 -6.46 12.67
C PRO A 30 12.02 -7.87 13.03
N GLY A 31 12.47 -8.65 12.04
CA GLY A 31 13.04 -10.00 12.20
C GLY A 31 14.19 -10.31 11.23
N GLU A 32 14.78 -9.31 10.57
CA GLU A 32 16.00 -9.52 9.77
C GLU A 32 17.23 -8.97 10.52
N GLU A 33 18.11 -9.91 10.85
CA GLU A 33 19.06 -9.92 11.94
C GLU A 33 20.17 -8.85 11.79
N ARG A 34 20.39 -8.08 12.86
CA ARG A 34 21.66 -7.38 13.05
C ARG A 34 22.72 -8.44 13.20
N THR A 35 23.76 -8.37 12.38
CA THR A 35 24.98 -9.16 12.53
C THR A 35 25.45 -9.04 13.99
N VAL A 36 25.35 -10.15 14.74
CA VAL A 36 25.73 -10.22 16.14
C VAL A 36 27.23 -9.96 16.24
N THR A 37 27.61 -8.84 16.85
CA THR A 37 28.97 -8.61 17.35
C THR A 37 29.17 -9.48 18.60
N PRO A 38 30.31 -10.18 18.78
CA PRO A 38 30.37 -11.29 19.70
C PRO A 38 30.36 -10.88 21.19
N ALA A 39 29.51 -11.60 21.93
CA ALA A 39 29.58 -11.96 23.35
C ALA A 39 29.81 -10.85 24.38
N GLN A 40 28.70 -10.35 24.97
CA GLN A 40 28.72 -9.72 26.29
C GLN A 40 27.86 -10.56 27.26
N LYS A 41 28.50 -11.01 28.34
CA LYS A 41 27.99 -11.96 29.35
C LYS A 41 26.62 -11.54 29.88
N SER A 42 25.64 -12.43 29.78
CA SER A 42 24.27 -12.24 30.27
C SER A 42 24.18 -12.44 31.78
N ASN A 43 23.47 -11.53 32.46
CA ASN A 43 23.02 -11.68 33.85
C ASN A 43 21.77 -12.59 33.90
N PRO A 44 21.63 -13.49 34.90
CA PRO A 44 20.44 -14.32 35.05
C PRO A 44 19.35 -13.54 35.79
N GLY A 45 18.26 -13.18 35.11
CA GLY A 45 17.13 -12.51 35.75
C GLY A 45 16.11 -11.80 34.85
N GLN A 46 16.07 -12.10 33.54
CA GLN A 46 15.05 -11.56 32.64
C GLN A 46 14.43 -12.70 31.84
N GLU A 47 13.37 -13.31 32.37
CA GLU A 47 12.41 -14.05 31.55
C GLU A 47 11.64 -13.01 30.73
N GLY A 48 12.17 -12.71 29.55
CA GLY A 48 11.49 -11.89 28.55
C GLY A 48 10.26 -12.63 28.04
N TYR A 49 9.08 -12.04 28.22
CA TYR A 49 7.90 -12.47 27.49
C TYR A 49 8.15 -12.13 26.01
N GLU A 50 8.51 -13.13 25.20
CA GLU A 50 8.57 -13.00 23.75
C GLU A 50 7.20 -12.52 23.27
N THR A 51 7.11 -11.25 22.87
CA THR A 51 5.94 -10.75 22.16
C THR A 51 5.79 -11.60 20.90
N PRO A 52 4.62 -12.22 20.65
CA PRO A 52 4.39 -12.93 19.39
C PRO A 52 4.77 -12.00 18.24
N ASP A 53 5.56 -12.48 17.27
CA ASP A 53 5.96 -11.74 16.07
C ASP A 53 4.71 -11.38 15.24
N LEU A 54 4.01 -10.33 15.66
CA LEU A 54 2.83 -9.83 14.99
C LEU A 54 3.26 -9.31 13.61
N PRO A 55 2.51 -9.63 12.54
CA PRO A 55 2.84 -9.16 11.21
C PRO A 55 3.05 -7.66 11.20
N LEU A 56 4.12 -7.16 10.55
CA LEU A 56 4.47 -5.73 10.54
C LEU A 56 3.28 -4.84 10.15
N ALA A 57 2.43 -5.29 9.22
CA ALA A 57 1.23 -4.56 8.86
C ALA A 57 0.34 -4.26 10.08
N ALA A 58 0.20 -5.19 11.04
CA ALA A 58 -0.65 -5.05 12.21
C ALA A 58 -0.18 -3.94 13.18
N THR A 59 1.12 -3.61 13.18
CA THR A 59 1.67 -2.56 14.04
C THR A 59 1.60 -1.17 13.41
N LEU A 60 1.40 -1.08 12.08
CA LEU A 60 1.32 0.18 11.35
C LEU A 60 -0.07 0.82 11.42
N THR A 61 -0.11 2.16 11.50
CA THR A 61 -1.36 2.92 11.49
C THR A 61 -2.10 2.74 10.16
N LYS A 62 -3.32 2.20 10.24
CA LYS A 62 -4.17 1.95 9.07
C LYS A 62 -4.74 3.24 8.49
N ALA A 63 -4.92 3.25 7.18
CA ALA A 63 -5.63 4.32 6.49
C ALA A 63 -7.15 4.12 6.64
N THR A 64 -7.84 5.14 7.17
CA THR A 64 -9.30 5.18 7.32
C THR A 64 -10.02 5.15 5.98
N PHE A 65 -11.30 4.78 5.98
CA PHE A 65 -12.15 4.76 4.79
C PHE A 65 -12.14 6.07 4.01
N GLY A 66 -12.36 7.22 4.66
CA GLY A 66 -12.47 8.51 3.98
C GLY A 66 -11.22 8.87 3.16
N VAL A 67 -10.03 8.68 3.73
CA VAL A 67 -8.75 8.94 3.03
C VAL A 67 -8.57 8.00 1.84
N ARG A 68 -8.97 6.73 1.96
CA ARG A 68 -8.93 5.77 0.84
C ARG A 68 -9.93 6.14 -0.25
N LEU A 69 -11.13 6.60 0.11
CA LEU A 69 -12.15 7.06 -0.81
C LEU A 69 -11.68 8.30 -1.57
N LEU A 70 -11.12 9.30 -0.86
CA LEU A 70 -10.54 10.49 -1.49
C LEU A 70 -9.39 10.14 -2.43
N ALA A 71 -8.50 9.22 -2.05
CA ALA A 71 -7.45 8.74 -2.94
C ALA A 71 -8.01 8.08 -4.21
N TYR A 72 -9.08 7.30 -4.08
CA TYR A 72 -9.77 6.69 -5.21
C TYR A 72 -10.45 7.72 -6.12
N ILE A 73 -11.08 8.76 -5.55
CA ILE A 73 -11.67 9.85 -6.33
C ILE A 73 -10.61 10.56 -7.17
N VAL A 74 -9.43 10.85 -6.59
CA VAL A 74 -8.32 11.44 -7.35
C VAL A 74 -7.87 10.53 -8.48
N ASP A 75 -7.69 9.23 -8.21
CA ASP A 75 -7.33 8.24 -9.23
C ASP A 75 -8.39 8.19 -10.36
N VAL A 76 -9.68 8.21 -10.01
CA VAL A 76 -10.78 8.19 -10.98
C VAL A 76 -10.78 9.46 -11.84
N ILE A 77 -10.60 10.65 -11.26
CA ILE A 77 -10.53 11.90 -12.03
C ILE A 77 -9.39 11.87 -13.06
N ILE A 78 -8.22 11.35 -12.68
CA ILE A 78 -7.08 11.22 -13.59
C ILE A 78 -7.43 10.26 -14.73
N LEU A 79 -7.98 9.09 -14.40
CA LEU A 79 -8.33 8.07 -15.39
C LEU A 79 -9.48 8.51 -16.30
N THR A 80 -10.49 9.22 -15.79
CA THR A 80 -11.57 9.74 -16.62
C THR A 80 -11.09 10.83 -17.56
N ALA A 81 -10.17 11.70 -17.13
CA ALA A 81 -9.54 12.68 -18.01
C ALA A 81 -8.81 12.00 -19.19
N ILE A 82 -8.07 10.92 -18.92
CA ILE A 82 -7.42 10.11 -19.96
C ILE A 82 -8.48 9.48 -20.88
N GLN A 83 -9.57 8.92 -20.32
CA GLN A 83 -10.63 8.30 -21.13
C GLN A 83 -11.41 9.31 -21.98
N MET A 84 -11.52 10.58 -21.58
CA MET A 84 -12.11 11.63 -22.42
C MET A 84 -11.32 11.85 -23.71
N LEU A 85 -9.99 11.69 -23.69
CA LEU A 85 -9.16 11.78 -24.90
C LEU A 85 -9.42 10.61 -25.85
N PHE A 86 -9.60 9.39 -25.32
CA PHE A 86 -9.99 8.24 -26.14
C PHE A 86 -11.41 8.39 -26.70
N ALA A 87 -12.35 8.92 -25.90
CA ALA A 87 -13.73 9.13 -26.31
C ALA A 87 -13.85 10.18 -27.43
N ALA A 88 -12.94 11.15 -27.48
CA ALA A 88 -12.85 12.13 -28.57
C ALA A 88 -12.44 11.50 -29.91
N ILE A 89 -11.79 10.32 -29.89
CA ILE A 89 -11.52 9.52 -31.10
C ILE A 89 -12.76 8.71 -31.46
N SER A 90 -13.23 7.85 -30.55
CA SER A 90 -14.54 7.21 -30.63
C SER A 90 -15.01 6.68 -29.27
N PRO A 91 -16.32 6.70 -28.98
CA PRO A 91 -16.87 6.15 -27.75
C PRO A 91 -16.58 4.66 -27.56
N ASP A 92 -16.60 3.89 -28.65
CA ASP A 92 -16.35 2.44 -28.62
C ASP A 92 -14.89 2.13 -28.23
N VAL A 93 -13.93 2.91 -28.73
CA VAL A 93 -12.51 2.79 -28.34
C VAL A 93 -12.34 3.11 -26.86
N ALA A 94 -13.03 4.15 -26.34
CA ALA A 94 -12.96 4.49 -24.93
C ALA A 94 -13.52 3.37 -24.02
N LEU A 95 -14.59 2.70 -24.45
CA LEU A 95 -15.18 1.58 -23.70
C LEU A 95 -14.21 0.38 -23.62
N VAL A 96 -13.66 -0.04 -24.77
CA VAL A 96 -12.74 -1.19 -24.84
C VAL A 96 -11.45 -0.92 -24.07
N THR A 97 -10.90 0.29 -24.20
CA THR A 97 -9.64 0.66 -23.54
C THR A 97 -9.81 0.87 -22.03
N ASN A 98 -11.01 1.21 -21.54
CA ASN A 98 -11.23 1.52 -20.12
C ASN A 98 -10.77 0.39 -19.19
N VAL A 99 -11.19 -0.84 -19.48
CA VAL A 99 -10.87 -2.02 -18.65
C VAL A 99 -9.36 -2.26 -18.66
N ILE A 100 -8.72 -2.15 -19.82
CA ILE A 100 -7.28 -2.40 -19.98
C ILE A 100 -6.46 -1.33 -19.26
N VAL A 101 -6.79 -0.05 -19.47
CA VAL A 101 -6.07 1.09 -18.89
C VAL A 101 -6.21 1.11 -17.37
N THR A 102 -7.42 0.91 -16.85
CA THR A 102 -7.66 0.89 -15.40
C THR A 102 -6.94 -0.29 -14.74
N ALA A 103 -7.05 -1.49 -15.30
CA ALA A 103 -6.36 -2.67 -14.78
C ALA A 103 -4.84 -2.50 -14.81
N ALA A 104 -4.28 -2.01 -15.93
CA ALA A 104 -2.86 -1.74 -16.05
C ALA A 104 -2.41 -0.66 -15.04
N TYR A 105 -3.14 0.45 -14.93
CA TYR A 105 -2.82 1.52 -13.98
C TYR A 105 -2.74 1.02 -12.55
N PHE A 106 -3.81 0.36 -12.05
CA PHE A 106 -3.83 -0.11 -10.66
C PHE A 106 -2.80 -1.21 -10.43
N THR A 107 -2.64 -2.15 -11.38
CA THR A 107 -1.71 -3.27 -11.22
C THR A 107 -0.26 -2.80 -11.21
N ILE A 108 0.12 -1.95 -12.17
CA ILE A 108 1.51 -1.48 -12.31
C ILE A 108 1.87 -0.55 -11.15
N MET A 109 1.01 0.43 -10.84
CA MET A 109 1.32 1.42 -9.80
C MET A 109 1.40 0.78 -8.41
N VAL A 110 0.45 -0.11 -8.09
CA VAL A 110 0.45 -0.82 -6.81
C VAL A 110 1.56 -1.86 -6.75
N GLY A 111 1.84 -2.58 -7.84
CA GLY A 111 2.92 -3.57 -7.88
C GLY A 111 4.31 -2.97 -7.83
N ARG A 112 4.50 -1.73 -8.33
CA ARG A 112 5.80 -1.05 -8.34
C ARG A 112 6.11 -0.38 -7.01
N ASP A 113 5.18 0.42 -6.49
CA ASP A 113 5.43 1.29 -5.34
C ASP A 113 4.40 1.11 -4.22
N GLY A 114 3.40 0.24 -4.36
CA GLY A 114 2.28 0.14 -3.40
C GLY A 114 1.39 1.38 -3.37
N GLN A 115 1.56 2.31 -4.32
CA GLN A 115 0.88 3.61 -4.34
C GLN A 115 0.51 4.01 -5.76
N THR A 116 -0.75 4.37 -5.95
CA THR A 116 -1.25 5.12 -7.12
C THR A 116 -1.03 6.62 -6.91
N PHE A 117 -1.25 7.45 -7.94
CA PHE A 117 -1.10 8.90 -7.78
C PHE A 117 -1.99 9.48 -6.68
N GLY A 118 -3.27 9.09 -6.62
CA GLY A 118 -4.16 9.53 -5.55
C GLY A 118 -3.69 9.08 -4.17
N LYS A 119 -3.09 7.88 -4.07
CA LYS A 119 -2.55 7.35 -2.80
C LYS A 119 -1.27 8.08 -2.36
N LYS A 120 -0.39 8.46 -3.30
CA LYS A 120 0.78 9.30 -3.02
C LYS A 120 0.36 10.66 -2.46
N PHE A 121 -0.60 11.30 -3.12
CA PHE A 121 -1.15 12.58 -2.71
C PHE A 121 -1.79 12.51 -1.30
N MET A 122 -2.52 11.42 -1.02
CA MET A 122 -3.15 11.20 0.28
C MET A 122 -2.22 10.64 1.36
N GLY A 123 -0.94 10.34 1.05
CA GLY A 123 0.00 9.79 2.02
C GLY A 123 -0.40 8.41 2.54
N ILE A 124 -0.83 7.52 1.65
CA ILE A 124 -1.21 6.14 2.01
C ILE A 124 -0.55 5.13 1.08
N LYS A 125 -0.29 3.93 1.59
CA LYS A 125 0.44 2.87 0.88
C LYS A 125 -0.20 1.51 1.12
N ILE A 126 -0.26 0.70 0.06
CA ILE A 126 -0.68 -0.70 0.10
C ILE A 126 0.56 -1.58 0.33
N ILE A 127 0.44 -2.50 1.28
CA ILE A 127 1.53 -3.40 1.71
C ILE A 127 1.00 -4.82 1.92
N THR A 128 1.89 -5.81 1.90
CA THR A 128 1.60 -7.16 2.40
C THR A 128 1.62 -7.20 3.93
N ALA A 129 1.25 -8.34 4.53
CA ALA A 129 1.34 -8.55 5.98
C ALA A 129 2.73 -8.25 6.55
N ASP A 130 3.76 -8.56 5.77
CA ASP A 130 5.17 -8.38 6.13
C ASP A 130 5.64 -6.92 5.94
N GLY A 131 4.82 -6.05 5.34
CA GLY A 131 5.18 -4.65 5.09
C GLY A 131 5.78 -4.36 3.71
N ASN A 132 5.97 -5.39 2.90
CA ASN A 132 6.52 -5.29 1.55
C ASN A 132 5.52 -4.71 0.56
N VAL A 133 6.03 -4.20 -0.57
CA VAL A 133 5.20 -3.84 -1.72
C VAL A 133 4.51 -5.10 -2.27
N PRO A 134 3.20 -5.07 -2.57
CA PRO A 134 2.51 -6.22 -3.16
C PRO A 134 3.12 -6.59 -4.52
N SER A 135 3.20 -7.88 -4.83
CA SER A 135 3.55 -8.32 -6.18
C SER A 135 2.50 -7.86 -7.19
N TYR A 136 2.86 -7.77 -8.47
CA TYR A 136 1.91 -7.46 -9.55
C TYR A 136 0.71 -8.42 -9.56
N GLY A 137 0.91 -9.70 -9.27
CA GLY A 137 -0.19 -10.67 -9.15
C GLY A 137 -1.16 -10.33 -8.01
N LYS A 138 -0.64 -9.98 -6.82
CA LYS A 138 -1.49 -9.52 -5.70
C LYS A 138 -2.19 -8.21 -6.03
N ALA A 139 -1.51 -7.28 -6.71
CA ALA A 139 -2.10 -6.02 -7.15
C ALA A 139 -3.23 -6.22 -8.18
N PHE A 140 -3.07 -7.17 -9.11
CA PHE A 140 -4.08 -7.51 -10.09
C PHE A 140 -5.30 -8.19 -9.45
N ILE A 141 -5.09 -9.22 -8.62
CA ILE A 141 -6.17 -9.89 -7.87
C ILE A 141 -6.95 -8.89 -7.00
N ARG A 142 -6.22 -7.96 -6.36
CA ARG A 142 -6.81 -6.86 -5.63
C ARG A 142 -7.72 -6.00 -6.52
N HIS A 143 -7.29 -5.66 -7.72
CA HIS A 143 -8.10 -4.88 -8.66
C HIS A 143 -9.36 -5.63 -9.10
N ILE A 144 -9.26 -6.93 -9.36
CA ILE A 144 -10.46 -7.76 -9.61
C ILE A 144 -11.40 -7.74 -8.40
N GLY A 145 -10.87 -7.83 -7.18
CA GLY A 145 -11.66 -7.68 -5.97
C GLY A 145 -12.36 -6.33 -5.85
N GLN A 146 -11.76 -5.25 -6.36
CA GLN A 146 -12.37 -3.91 -6.40
C GLN A 146 -13.56 -3.86 -7.36
N ILE A 147 -13.44 -4.51 -8.52
CA ILE A 147 -14.54 -4.66 -9.47
C ILE A 147 -15.69 -5.45 -8.82
N ILE A 148 -15.39 -6.58 -8.19
CA ILE A 148 -16.39 -7.38 -7.45
C ILE A 148 -17.05 -6.52 -6.36
N SER A 149 -16.25 -5.76 -5.60
CA SER A 149 -16.76 -4.87 -4.56
C SER A 149 -17.69 -3.79 -5.11
N ALA A 150 -17.45 -3.29 -6.32
CA ALA A 150 -18.31 -2.33 -6.99
C ALA A 150 -19.61 -2.97 -7.51
N LEU A 151 -19.53 -4.18 -8.06
CA LEU A 151 -20.70 -4.94 -8.53
C LEU A 151 -21.69 -5.26 -7.41
N ILE A 152 -21.20 -5.53 -6.19
CA ILE A 152 -22.05 -5.73 -5.00
C ILE A 152 -22.49 -4.41 -4.35
N LEU A 153 -22.79 -3.38 -5.16
CA LEU A 153 -23.23 -2.04 -4.73
C LEU A 153 -22.29 -1.35 -3.74
N GLY A 154 -20.99 -1.61 -3.83
CA GLY A 154 -19.99 -1.00 -2.95
C GLY A 154 -19.87 -1.65 -1.57
N LEU A 155 -20.65 -2.69 -1.25
CA LEU A 155 -20.62 -3.36 0.06
C LEU A 155 -19.22 -3.88 0.41
N GLY A 156 -18.46 -4.35 -0.58
CA GLY A 156 -17.09 -4.81 -0.38
C GLY A 156 -16.14 -3.72 0.10
N TYR A 157 -16.43 -2.44 -0.18
CA TYR A 157 -15.67 -1.31 0.34
C TYR A 157 -16.04 -0.97 1.78
N LEU A 158 -17.32 -1.13 2.16
CA LEU A 158 -17.82 -0.79 3.50
C LEU A 158 -17.33 -1.73 4.60
N LEU A 159 -16.85 -2.93 4.25
CA LEU A 159 -16.27 -3.88 5.22
C LEU A 159 -15.15 -3.27 6.07
N ILE A 160 -14.44 -2.27 5.54
CA ILE A 160 -13.42 -1.53 6.28
C ILE A 160 -13.92 -0.91 7.59
N LEU A 161 -15.21 -0.53 7.67
CA LEU A 161 -15.79 0.12 8.83
C LEU A 161 -16.02 -0.86 9.99
N PHE A 162 -16.11 -2.16 9.68
CA PHE A 162 -16.36 -3.23 10.65
C PHE A 162 -15.13 -4.09 10.90
N ASP A 163 -14.12 -4.01 10.02
CA ASP A 163 -12.92 -4.81 10.11
C ASP A 163 -11.88 -4.21 11.07
N LYS A 164 -11.41 -5.04 12.02
CA LYS A 164 -10.41 -4.64 13.03
C LYS A 164 -9.08 -4.18 12.42
N GLN A 165 -8.74 -4.63 11.22
CA GLN A 165 -7.51 -4.27 10.51
C GLN A 165 -7.76 -3.23 9.41
N SER A 166 -8.97 -2.65 9.37
CA SER A 166 -9.43 -1.74 8.33
C SER A 166 -9.20 -2.30 6.92
N GLN A 167 -9.55 -3.57 6.69
CA GLN A 167 -9.50 -4.22 5.39
C GLN A 167 -10.87 -4.23 4.71
N ALA A 168 -10.92 -3.79 3.45
CA ALA A 168 -12.03 -4.03 2.54
C ALA A 168 -11.99 -5.47 1.98
N LEU A 169 -13.04 -5.89 1.27
CA LEU A 169 -13.12 -7.23 0.67
C LEU A 169 -11.90 -7.54 -0.20
N HIS A 170 -11.55 -6.61 -1.08
CA HIS A 170 -10.42 -6.72 -2.00
C HIS A 170 -9.05 -6.63 -1.30
N ASP A 171 -8.97 -6.06 -0.10
CA ASP A 171 -7.77 -6.15 0.76
C ASP A 171 -7.59 -7.58 1.27
N LYS A 172 -8.68 -8.20 1.76
CA LYS A 172 -8.67 -9.55 2.31
C LYS A 172 -8.34 -10.59 1.25
N ILE A 173 -8.99 -10.52 0.08
CA ILE A 173 -8.74 -11.44 -1.04
C ILE A 173 -7.26 -11.41 -1.45
N ALA A 174 -6.65 -10.23 -1.51
CA ALA A 174 -5.27 -10.07 -1.93
C ALA A 174 -4.24 -10.24 -0.79
N GLY A 175 -4.67 -10.41 0.46
CA GLY A 175 -3.79 -10.43 1.63
C GLY A 175 -2.98 -9.14 1.78
N THR A 176 -3.63 -7.99 1.58
CA THR A 176 -3.01 -6.66 1.60
C THR A 176 -3.61 -5.76 2.67
N TYR A 177 -2.87 -4.72 3.05
CA TYR A 177 -3.29 -3.71 4.01
C TYR A 177 -2.98 -2.32 3.45
N VAL A 178 -3.80 -1.32 3.77
CA VAL A 178 -3.47 0.08 3.46
C VAL A 178 -3.15 0.82 4.74
N VAL A 179 -1.94 1.36 4.78
CA VAL A 179 -1.35 2.07 5.92
C VAL A 179 -1.06 3.51 5.55
N LYS A 180 -0.89 4.36 6.56
CA LYS A 180 -0.35 5.71 6.37
C LYS A 180 1.12 5.63 5.96
N ALA A 181 1.51 6.45 4.99
CA ALA A 181 2.90 6.60 4.56
C ALA A 181 3.20 8.10 4.38
N PRO A 182 4.46 8.55 4.53
CA PRO A 182 4.79 9.95 4.30
C PRO A 182 4.38 10.37 2.89
N ARG A 183 3.83 11.58 2.74
CA ARG A 183 3.44 12.12 1.42
C ARG A 183 4.70 12.26 0.57
N THR A 184 4.65 11.71 -0.64
CA THR A 184 5.69 11.85 -1.66
C THR A 184 5.32 13.00 -2.58
N PHE A 185 6.14 14.05 -2.61
CA PHE A 185 6.03 15.19 -3.51
C PHE A 185 7.27 15.22 -4.40
#